data_AF-H0TY75-F1
#
_entry.id   AF-H0TY75-F1
#
_cell.length_a   1.000
_cell.length_b   1.000
_cell.length_c   1.000
_cell.angle_alpha   90.00
_cell.angle_beta   90.00
_cell.angle_gamma   90.00
#
_symmetry.space_group_name_H-M   'P 1'
#
loop_
_entity.id
_entity.type
_entity.pdbx_description
1 polymer ?
#
loop_
_entity_poly.entity_id
_entity_poly.type
_entity_poly.pdbx_seq_one_letter_code
_entity_poly.pdbx_strand_id
1 'polypeptide(L)'
;MFARRLHGTLAAAAERGPLDFPELLLTPGVGARTVRSLAMVAEVVHGAPYRFADPARFSLAHGGKDRHPYPVPIKVYDETIRVLKSAVGNAKLGRDETLGALKRLDDQARRLERSATGPTVDAFIATERAASPDLDGRSVFGWERDLVGNLPKQKQR
;
A
#
# COMPACT_ATOMS: atom_id res chain seq x y z
N MET A 1 13.41 1.69 -13.38
CA MET A 1 13.64 1.71 -11.91
C MET A 1 12.34 1.49 -11.13
N PHE A 2 11.27 2.22 -11.45
CA PHE A 2 10.02 2.20 -10.68
C PHE A 2 9.33 0.82 -10.58
N ALA A 3 9.20 0.09 -11.69
CA ALA A 3 8.61 -1.25 -11.69
C ALA A 3 9.41 -2.26 -10.83
N ARG A 4 10.76 -2.26 -10.93
CA ARG A 4 11.62 -3.13 -10.13
C ARG A 4 11.50 -2.87 -8.63
N ARG A 5 11.29 -1.60 -8.25
CA ARG A 5 11.05 -1.21 -6.85
C ARG A 5 9.70 -1.71 -6.36
N LEU A 6 8.63 -1.48 -7.13
CA LEU A 6 7.30 -2.02 -6.84
C LEU A 6 7.37 -3.55 -6.65
N HIS A 7 8.09 -4.26 -7.52
CA HIS A 7 8.27 -5.70 -7.42
C HIS A 7 9.03 -6.09 -6.15
N GLY A 8 10.12 -5.41 -5.82
CA GLY A 8 10.88 -5.64 -4.58
C GLY A 8 10.03 -5.45 -3.32
N THR A 9 9.23 -4.38 -3.28
CA THR A 9 8.36 -4.07 -2.14
C THR A 9 7.21 -5.06 -2.00
N LEU A 10 6.57 -5.44 -3.12
CA LEU A 10 5.52 -6.47 -3.12
C LEU A 10 6.07 -7.86 -2.73
N ALA A 11 7.25 -8.22 -3.22
CA ALA A 11 7.92 -9.47 -2.88
C ALA A 11 8.33 -9.48 -1.41
N ALA A 12 8.86 -8.38 -0.88
CA ALA A 12 9.21 -8.28 0.54
C ALA A 12 7.98 -8.41 1.45
N ALA A 13 6.86 -7.77 1.07
CA ALA A 13 5.59 -7.91 1.78
C ALA A 13 5.08 -9.36 1.76
N ALA A 14 5.24 -10.08 0.65
CA ALA A 14 4.81 -11.48 0.52
C ALA A 14 5.73 -12.46 1.28
N GLU A 15 7.05 -12.31 1.16
CA GLU A 15 8.04 -13.23 1.74
C GLU A 15 8.27 -13.01 3.23
N ARG A 16 8.36 -11.74 3.65
CA ARG A 16 8.70 -11.39 5.03
C ARG A 16 7.54 -10.86 5.84
N GLY A 17 6.43 -10.49 5.21
CA GLY A 17 5.18 -10.16 5.91
C GLY A 17 4.85 -11.19 7.01
N PRO A 18 4.71 -12.49 6.68
CA PRO A 18 4.38 -13.51 7.68
C PRO A 18 5.38 -13.70 8.83
N LEU A 19 6.68 -13.45 8.58
CA LEU A 19 7.77 -13.76 9.52
C LEU A 19 8.17 -12.56 10.39
N ASP A 20 8.24 -11.36 9.81
CA ASP A 20 8.68 -10.14 10.48
C ASP A 20 7.53 -9.39 11.14
N PHE A 21 6.30 -9.69 10.74
CA PHE A 21 5.09 -9.02 11.19
C PHE A 21 4.06 -9.93 11.88
N PRO A 22 4.41 -11.00 12.61
CA PRO A 22 3.40 -11.81 13.28
C PRO A 22 2.56 -10.95 14.21
N GLU A 23 3.14 -10.04 15.00
CA GLU A 23 2.37 -9.13 15.86
C GLU A 23 1.47 -8.16 15.08
N LEU A 24 1.94 -7.69 13.92
CA LEU A 24 1.15 -6.82 13.09
C LEU A 24 0.01 -7.57 12.40
N LEU A 25 0.26 -8.79 11.92
CA LEU A 25 -0.73 -9.70 11.32
C LEU A 25 -1.73 -10.23 12.36
N LEU A 26 -1.29 -10.34 13.62
CA LEU A 26 -2.12 -10.63 14.78
C LEU A 26 -2.94 -9.41 15.22
N THR A 27 -2.64 -8.22 14.69
CA THR A 27 -3.48 -7.05 14.91
C THR A 27 -4.76 -7.25 14.09
N PRO A 28 -5.94 -7.33 14.74
CA PRO A 28 -7.20 -7.53 14.02
C PRO A 28 -7.40 -6.47 12.94
N GLY A 29 -7.73 -6.90 11.72
CA GLY A 29 -7.91 -6.03 10.55
C GLY A 29 -6.69 -5.94 9.62
N VAL A 30 -5.51 -6.40 10.04
CA VAL A 30 -4.29 -6.34 9.20
C VAL A 30 -4.21 -7.59 8.31
N GLY A 31 -4.57 -7.40 7.04
CA GLY A 31 -4.41 -8.42 5.99
C GLY A 31 -3.20 -8.19 5.09
N ALA A 32 -2.97 -9.11 4.15
CA ALA A 32 -1.88 -9.02 3.18
C ALA A 32 -1.83 -7.69 2.40
N ARG A 33 -2.99 -7.06 2.16
CA ARG A 33 -3.07 -5.75 1.51
C ARG A 33 -2.52 -4.63 2.38
N THR A 34 -2.88 -4.61 3.66
CA THR A 34 -2.34 -3.68 4.65
C THR A 34 -0.84 -3.83 4.78
N VAL A 35 -0.32 -5.06 4.80
CA VAL A 35 1.12 -5.34 4.81
C VAL A 35 1.81 -4.77 3.58
N ARG A 36 1.23 -4.93 2.37
CA ARG A 36 1.75 -4.32 1.15
C ARG A 36 1.77 -2.79 1.24
N SER A 37 0.70 -2.17 1.75
CA SER A 37 0.65 -0.72 1.96
C SER A 37 1.70 -0.24 2.96
N LEU A 38 1.91 -0.97 4.05
CA LEU A 38 2.96 -0.66 5.03
C LEU A 38 4.36 -0.88 4.48
N ALA A 39 4.56 -1.85 3.59
CA ALA A 39 5.83 -2.02 2.86
C ALA A 39 6.15 -0.79 2.02
N MET A 40 5.15 -0.30 1.27
CA MET A 40 5.31 0.91 0.46
C MET A 40 5.53 2.16 1.33
N VAL A 41 4.88 2.27 2.50
CA VAL A 41 5.14 3.37 3.44
C VAL A 41 6.53 3.25 4.08
N ALA A 42 6.96 2.06 4.50
CA ALA A 42 8.27 1.83 5.10
C ALA A 42 9.40 2.16 4.12
N GLU A 43 9.24 1.85 2.83
CA GLU A 43 10.16 2.27 1.77
C GLU A 43 10.33 3.80 1.75
N VAL A 44 9.24 4.54 1.93
CA VAL A 44 9.32 6.00 1.97
C VAL A 44 9.96 6.48 3.27
N VAL A 45 9.50 6.01 4.43
CA VAL A 45 9.97 6.46 5.75
C VAL A 45 11.46 6.16 5.98
N HIS A 46 11.93 4.98 5.57
CA HIS A 46 13.32 4.54 5.74
C HIS A 46 14.18 4.74 4.48
N GLY A 47 13.58 5.27 3.41
CA GLY A 47 14.21 5.63 2.14
C GLY A 47 15.35 6.64 2.27
N ALA A 48 16.28 6.62 1.31
CA ALA A 48 17.29 7.67 1.17
C ALA A 48 16.62 9.03 0.83
N PRO A 49 17.15 10.19 1.28
CA PRO A 49 16.49 11.51 1.16
C PRO A 49 16.04 11.92 -0.25
N TYR A 50 16.73 11.47 -1.30
CA TYR A 50 16.33 11.74 -2.69
C TYR A 50 15.01 11.05 -3.11
N ARG A 51 14.47 10.15 -2.28
CA ARG A 51 13.30 9.31 -2.57
C ARG A 51 11.97 9.96 -2.17
N PHE A 52 12.00 11.03 -1.36
CA PHE A 52 10.83 11.85 -1.02
C PHE A 52 10.46 12.85 -2.13
N ALA A 53 11.35 13.07 -3.10
CA ALA A 53 11.16 14.03 -4.18
C ALA A 53 10.14 13.57 -5.25
N ASP A 54 9.72 12.31 -5.22
CA ASP A 54 8.81 11.72 -6.21
C ASP A 54 7.45 11.37 -5.56
N PRO A 55 6.50 12.33 -5.49
CA PRO A 55 5.22 12.14 -4.84
C PRO A 55 4.36 11.04 -5.47
N ALA A 56 4.63 10.65 -6.73
CA ALA A 56 3.88 9.57 -7.40
C ALA A 56 3.99 8.21 -6.69
N ARG A 57 5.02 8.03 -5.84
CA ARG A 57 5.23 6.82 -5.05
C ARG A 57 4.21 6.65 -3.94
N PHE A 58 3.83 7.73 -3.26
CA PHE A 58 2.78 7.70 -2.25
C PHE A 58 1.43 7.38 -2.89
N SER A 59 1.18 7.94 -4.08
CA SER A 59 -0.04 7.70 -4.84
C SER A 59 -0.18 6.24 -5.27
N LEU A 60 0.92 5.50 -5.43
CA LEU A 60 0.88 4.05 -5.69
C LEU A 60 0.69 3.19 -4.46
N ALA A 61 0.90 3.74 -3.27
CA ALA A 61 0.57 3.04 -2.05
C ALA A 61 -0.91 3.19 -1.72
N HIS A 62 -1.46 4.40 -1.95
CA HIS A 62 -2.69 4.87 -1.33
C HIS A 62 -3.67 5.52 -2.31
N GLY A 63 -3.40 5.47 -3.61
CA GLY A 63 -4.22 6.13 -4.62
C GLY A 63 -4.10 7.66 -4.57
N GLY A 64 -4.91 8.31 -5.41
CA GLY A 64 -4.99 9.76 -5.52
C GLY A 64 -6.43 10.23 -5.44
N LYS A 65 -6.62 11.43 -4.89
CA LYS A 65 -7.95 12.07 -4.79
C LYS A 65 -8.57 12.36 -6.17
N ASP A 66 -7.75 12.43 -7.21
CA ASP A 66 -8.13 12.62 -8.61
C ASP A 66 -8.29 11.29 -9.38
N ARG A 67 -8.24 10.16 -8.68
CA ARG A 67 -8.18 8.79 -9.22
C ARG A 67 -6.89 8.43 -9.95
N HIS A 68 -5.82 9.22 -9.82
CA HIS A 68 -4.53 8.86 -10.37
C HIS A 68 -3.55 8.43 -9.28
N PRO A 69 -2.96 7.23 -9.35
CA PRO A 69 -3.17 6.19 -10.36
C PRO A 69 -4.52 5.46 -10.27
N TYR A 70 -5.09 5.42 -9.07
CA TYR A 70 -6.42 4.88 -8.76
C TYR A 70 -7.04 5.64 -7.56
N PRO A 71 -8.34 5.51 -7.29
CA PRO A 71 -9.02 6.22 -6.19
C PRO A 71 -8.47 5.80 -4.82
N VAL A 72 -8.54 6.69 -3.82
CA VAL A 72 -8.01 6.41 -2.48
C VAL A 72 -8.80 5.27 -1.82
N PRO A 73 -8.19 4.12 -1.49
CA PRO A 73 -8.88 3.00 -0.84
C PRO A 73 -8.99 3.25 0.66
N ILE A 74 -10.06 3.92 1.09
CA ILE A 74 -10.20 4.45 2.45
C ILE A 74 -10.01 3.38 3.54
N LYS A 75 -10.55 2.17 3.35
CA LYS A 75 -10.39 1.07 4.33
C LYS A 75 -8.91 0.72 4.57
N VAL A 76 -8.11 0.66 3.51
CA VAL A 76 -6.68 0.33 3.60
C VAL A 76 -5.91 1.50 4.21
N TYR A 77 -6.32 2.72 3.86
CA TYR A 77 -5.70 3.95 4.35
C TYR A 77 -5.85 4.11 5.86
N ASP A 78 -7.09 3.99 6.37
CA ASP A 78 -7.38 4.09 7.80
C ASP A 78 -6.64 3.01 8.61
N GLU A 79 -6.59 1.79 8.08
CA GLU A 79 -5.87 0.69 8.71
C GLU A 79 -4.36 0.92 8.75
N THR A 80 -3.79 1.45 7.67
CA THR A 80 -2.37 1.83 7.60
C THR A 80 -2.06 2.90 8.64
N ILE A 81 -2.91 3.92 8.76
CA ILE A 81 -2.77 4.97 9.79
C ILE A 81 -2.85 4.38 11.20
N ARG A 82 -3.82 3.50 11.45
CA ARG A 82 -4.02 2.85 12.75
C ARG A 82 -2.77 2.09 13.19
N VAL A 83 -2.20 1.29 12.29
CA VAL A 83 -0.96 0.56 12.52
C VAL A 83 0.21 1.50 12.82
N LEU A 84 0.42 2.54 12.00
CA LEU A 84 1.53 3.48 12.19
C LEU A 84 1.41 4.25 13.51
N LYS A 85 0.21 4.69 13.88
CA LYS A 85 -0.06 5.32 15.17
C LYS A 85 0.27 4.39 16.33
N SER A 86 -0.12 3.12 16.23
CA SER A 86 0.20 2.11 17.24
C SER A 86 1.71 1.89 17.36
N ALA A 87 2.42 1.77 16.22
CA ALA A 87 3.86 1.58 16.18
C ALA A 87 4.62 2.73 16.85
N VAL A 88 4.25 3.97 16.52
CA VAL A 88 4.84 5.18 17.13
C VAL A 88 4.49 5.27 18.61
N GLY A 89 3.26 4.91 19.00
CA GLY A 89 2.84 4.87 20.40
C GLY A 89 3.67 3.88 21.22
N ASN A 90 3.85 2.66 20.71
CA ASN A 90 4.65 1.62 21.37
C ASN A 90 6.14 1.99 21.47
N ALA A 91 6.72 2.57 20.42
CA ALA A 91 8.11 2.99 20.43
C ALA A 91 8.40 4.08 21.47
N LYS A 92 7.47 5.03 21.65
CA LYS A 92 7.56 6.03 22.73
C LYS A 92 7.55 5.42 24.14
N LEU A 93 7.03 4.20 24.26
CA LEU A 93 7.00 3.41 25.50
C LEU A 93 8.17 2.41 25.59
N GLY A 94 9.19 2.54 24.74
CA GLY A 94 10.35 1.66 24.67
C GLY A 94 10.09 0.30 24.00
N ARG A 95 8.93 0.12 23.36
CA ARG A 95 8.53 -1.10 22.65
C ARG A 95 8.70 -0.90 21.15
N ASP A 96 9.92 -1.07 20.67
CA ASP A 96 10.33 -0.74 19.30
C ASP A 96 10.07 -1.85 18.27
N GLU A 97 9.42 -2.95 18.66
CA GLU A 97 9.22 -4.15 17.83
C GLU A 97 8.56 -3.83 16.48
N THR A 98 7.50 -3.02 16.49
CA THR A 98 6.76 -2.66 15.27
C THR A 98 7.57 -1.74 14.35
N LEU A 99 8.32 -0.77 14.89
CA LEU A 99 9.22 0.07 14.09
C LEU A 99 10.39 -0.75 13.53
N GLY A 100 10.93 -1.67 14.31
CA GLY A 100 11.93 -2.63 13.88
C GLY A 100 11.42 -3.51 12.73
N ALA A 101 10.16 -3.96 12.78
CA ALA A 101 9.54 -4.73 11.71
C ALA A 101 9.44 -3.93 10.40
N LEU A 102 8.97 -2.68 10.45
CA LEU A 102 8.92 -1.80 9.28
C LEU A 102 10.32 -1.59 8.67
N LYS A 103 11.35 -1.42 9.50
CA LYS A 103 12.74 -1.33 9.03
C LYS A 103 13.21 -2.61 8.35
N ARG A 104 12.95 -3.79 8.92
CA ARG A 104 13.33 -5.09 8.33
C ARG A 104 12.67 -5.32 6.96
N LEU A 105 11.45 -4.80 6.78
CA LEU A 105 10.71 -4.86 5.52
C LEU A 105 11.33 -3.97 4.44
N ASP A 106 11.70 -2.74 4.76
CA ASP A 106 12.44 -1.87 3.84
C ASP A 106 13.80 -2.51 3.45
N ASP A 107 14.53 -3.05 4.44
CA ASP A 107 15.80 -3.74 4.20
C ASP A 107 15.63 -4.95 3.24
N GLN A 108 14.54 -5.72 3.38
CA GLN A 108 14.24 -6.83 2.47
C GLN A 108 13.81 -6.33 1.09
N ALA A 109 12.96 -5.32 1.00
CA ALA A 109 12.52 -4.73 -0.28
C ALA A 109 13.73 -4.28 -1.11
N ARG A 110 14.74 -3.68 -0.46
CA ARG A 110 16.01 -3.30 -1.10
C ARG A 110 16.83 -4.47 -1.61
N ARG A 111 16.84 -5.60 -0.88
CA ARG A 111 17.53 -6.82 -1.32
C ARG A 111 16.85 -7.39 -2.56
N LEU A 112 15.52 -7.45 -2.54
CA LEU A 112 14.71 -8.02 -3.60
C LEU A 112 14.58 -7.12 -4.82
N GLU A 113 14.75 -5.79 -4.72
CA GLU A 113 14.68 -4.86 -5.85
C GLU A 113 15.53 -5.30 -7.06
N ARG A 114 16.66 -5.97 -6.83
CA ARG A 114 17.59 -6.38 -7.89
C ARG A 114 17.11 -7.58 -8.70
N SER A 115 16.27 -8.44 -8.11
CA SER A 115 15.88 -9.74 -8.68
C SER A 115 14.37 -9.94 -8.79
N ALA A 116 13.57 -9.16 -8.06
CA ALA A 116 12.13 -9.29 -8.04
C ALA A 116 11.52 -8.93 -9.39
N THR A 117 10.61 -9.78 -9.83
CA THR A 117 9.75 -9.58 -11.00
C THR A 117 8.30 -9.57 -10.54
N GLY A 118 7.41 -9.07 -11.39
CA GLY A 118 6.01 -8.94 -11.03
C GLY A 118 5.17 -8.32 -12.15
N PRO A 119 3.89 -8.02 -11.88
CA PRO A 119 2.99 -7.43 -12.86
C PRO A 119 3.52 -6.08 -13.34
N THR A 120 3.18 -5.68 -14.57
CA THR A 120 3.47 -4.32 -15.03
C THR A 120 2.78 -3.30 -14.14
N VAL A 121 3.30 -2.07 -14.10
CA VAL A 121 2.68 -0.98 -13.33
C VAL A 121 1.22 -0.79 -13.74
N ASP A 122 0.93 -0.85 -15.04
CA ASP A 122 -0.45 -0.74 -15.55
C ASP A 122 -1.34 -1.89 -15.08
N ALA A 123 -0.83 -3.13 -15.04
CA ALA A 123 -1.57 -4.27 -14.53
C ALA A 123 -1.84 -4.16 -13.02
N PHE A 124 -0.88 -3.63 -12.26
CA PHE A 124 -1.08 -3.31 -10.84
C PHE A 124 -2.20 -2.25 -10.67
N ILE A 125 -2.12 -1.14 -11.42
CA ILE A 125 -3.11 -0.07 -11.38
C ILE A 125 -4.50 -0.58 -11.75
N ALA A 126 -4.60 -1.43 -12.79
CA ALA A 126 -5.87 -2.05 -13.19
C ALA A 126 -6.47 -2.90 -12.08
N THR A 127 -5.64 -3.67 -11.37
CA THR A 127 -6.05 -4.47 -10.21
C THR A 127 -6.59 -3.59 -9.08
N GLU A 128 -5.90 -2.49 -8.77
CA GLU A 128 -6.32 -1.54 -7.73
C GLU A 128 -7.65 -0.84 -8.09
N ARG A 129 -7.84 -0.47 -9.36
CA ARG A 129 -9.11 0.10 -9.84
C ARG A 129 -10.27 -0.89 -9.72
N ALA A 130 -10.05 -2.14 -10.10
CA ALA A 130 -11.07 -3.19 -10.01
C ALA A 130 -11.52 -3.44 -8.56
N ALA A 131 -10.59 -3.40 -7.60
CA ALA A 131 -10.89 -3.59 -6.19
C ALA A 131 -11.46 -2.34 -5.48
N SER A 132 -11.42 -1.16 -6.13
CA SER A 132 -11.72 0.12 -5.51
C SER A 132 -13.11 0.21 -4.85
N PRO A 133 -14.21 -0.29 -5.46
CA PRO A 133 -15.55 -0.23 -4.84
C PRO A 133 -15.62 -0.95 -3.48
N ASP A 134 -14.99 -2.11 -3.36
CA ASP A 134 -14.99 -2.94 -2.15
C ASP A 134 -14.17 -2.32 -1.01
N LEU A 135 -13.20 -1.47 -1.37
CA LEU A 135 -12.25 -0.84 -0.46
C LEU A 135 -12.64 0.57 -0.04
N ASP A 136 -13.89 0.93 -0.32
CA ASP A 136 -14.42 2.28 -0.10
C ASP A 136 -13.58 3.32 -0.85
N GLY A 137 -13.23 3.00 -2.10
CA GLY A 137 -12.54 3.88 -3.02
C GLY A 137 -13.21 5.25 -3.07
N ARG A 138 -12.42 6.31 -2.85
CA ARG A 138 -12.90 7.68 -2.79
C ARG A 138 -12.04 8.61 -3.61
N SER A 139 -12.69 9.51 -4.32
CA SER A 139 -12.08 10.59 -5.07
C SER A 139 -12.86 11.89 -4.87
N VAL A 140 -12.38 12.98 -5.48
CA VAL A 140 -13.11 14.26 -5.54
C VAL A 140 -14.45 14.14 -6.26
N PHE A 141 -14.67 13.04 -6.98
CA PHE A 141 -15.89 12.73 -7.70
C PHE A 141 -16.89 11.88 -6.88
N GLY A 142 -16.56 11.55 -5.61
CA GLY A 142 -17.41 10.74 -4.73
C GLY A 142 -16.88 9.34 -4.45
N TRP A 143 -17.79 8.44 -4.06
CA TRP A 143 -17.48 7.03 -3.77
C TRP A 143 -17.54 6.18 -5.03
N GLU A 144 -16.53 5.35 -5.25
CA GLU A 144 -16.42 4.54 -6.46
C GLU A 144 -17.57 3.53 -6.60
N ARG A 145 -18.12 3.04 -5.48
CA ARG A 145 -19.32 2.18 -5.48
C ARG A 145 -20.57 2.86 -6.07
N ASP A 146 -20.72 4.16 -5.86
CA ASP A 146 -21.88 4.93 -6.32
C ASP A 146 -21.75 5.25 -7.82
N LEU A 147 -20.52 5.29 -8.31
CA LEU A 147 -20.18 5.62 -9.70
C LEU A 147 -20.34 4.42 -10.63
N VAL A 148 -20.04 3.21 -10.14
CA VAL A 148 -20.30 1.96 -10.86
C VAL A 148 -21.81 1.73 -11.03
N GLY A 149 -22.62 2.11 -10.03
CA GLY A 149 -24.09 2.02 -10.09
C GLY A 149 -24.76 2.99 -11.08
N ASN A 150 -24.10 4.09 -11.45
CA ASN A 150 -24.63 5.15 -12.30
C ASN A 150 -24.17 5.06 -13.78
N LEU A 151 -23.50 3.98 -14.18
CA LEU A 151 -23.17 3.77 -15.60
C LEU A 151 -24.47 3.55 -16.40
N PRO A 152 -24.75 4.35 -17.44
CA PRO A 152 -25.90 4.09 -18.31
C PRO A 152 -25.73 2.70 -18.92
N LYS A 153 -26.69 1.80 -18.68
CA LYS A 153 -26.75 0.51 -19.35
C LYS A 153 -26.68 0.77 -20.86
N GLN A 154 -25.57 0.40 -21.51
CA GLN A 154 -25.45 0.48 -22.95
C GLN A 154 -26.64 -0.27 -23.55
N LYS A 155 -27.54 0.46 -24.22
CA LYS A 155 -28.59 -0.13 -25.05
C LYS A 155 -27.87 -0.93 -26.13
N GLN A 156 -27.93 -2.25 -26.01
CA GLN A 156 -27.66 -3.15 -27.14
C GLN A 156 -28.60 -2.70 -28.27
N ARG A 157 -28.01 -2.24 -29.37
CA ARG A 157 -28.67 -2.05 -30.66
C ARG A 157 -28.27 -3.20 -31.55
#